data_AF-A0A7Y9WWW6-F1
#
_entry.id   AF-A0A7Y9WWW6-F1
#
_cell.length_a   1.000
_cell.length_b   1.000
_cell.length_c   1.000
_cell.angle_alpha   90.00
_cell.angle_beta   90.00
_cell.angle_gamma   90.00
#
_symmetry.space_group_name_H-M   'P 1'
#
loop_
_entity.id
_entity.type
_entity.pdbx_description
1 polymer ?
#
loop_
_entity_poly.entity_id
_entity_poly.type
_entity_poly.pdbx_seq_one_letter_code
_entity_poly.pdbx_strand_id
1 'polypeptide(L)'
;MKKIAFAALSIAILATSSGAFAQAKTRAQVYQELIEAQQNGLDYVTDTSYPEVNPIFAQQVRQHKQALAAEAARAADTGGVASGTVESGSAN
;
A
#
# COMPACT_ATOMS: atom_id res chain seq x y z
N MET A 1 39.13 20.10 9.09
CA MET A 1 37.89 20.72 9.60
C MET A 1 36.62 20.21 8.90
N LYS A 2 36.52 20.22 7.56
CA LYS A 2 35.30 19.76 6.83
C LYS A 2 34.90 18.29 7.07
N LYS A 3 35.89 17.39 7.17
CA LYS A 3 35.65 15.94 7.40
C LYS A 3 35.14 15.62 8.81
N ILE A 4 35.54 16.43 9.80
CA ILE A 4 35.13 16.27 11.20
C ILE A 4 33.67 16.73 11.35
N ALA A 5 33.28 17.82 10.68
CA ALA A 5 31.89 18.26 10.63
C ALA A 5 30.98 17.20 9.97
N PHE A 6 31.44 16.55 8.91
CA PHE A 6 30.71 15.47 8.24
C PHE A 6 30.55 14.23 9.13
N ALA A 7 31.60 13.83 9.85
CA ALA A 7 31.55 12.70 10.77
C ALA A 7 30.61 12.98 11.97
N ALA A 8 30.69 14.19 12.54
CA ALA A 8 29.81 14.60 13.64
C ALA A 8 28.33 14.62 13.21
N LEU A 9 28.04 15.14 12.02
CA LEU A 9 26.68 15.15 11.47
C LEU A 9 26.13 13.74 11.22
N SER A 10 26.97 12.83 10.73
CA SER A 10 26.57 11.44 10.46
C SER A 10 26.25 10.66 11.74
N ILE A 11 27.02 10.89 12.81
CA ILE A 11 26.78 10.27 14.13
C ILE A 11 25.51 10.84 14.77
N ALA A 12 25.25 12.14 14.61
CA ALA A 12 24.03 12.77 15.13
C ALA A 12 22.75 12.22 14.50
N ILE A 13 22.76 11.97 13.19
CA ILE A 13 21.61 11.39 12.47
C ILE A 13 21.40 9.91 12.87
N LEU A 14 22.49 9.17 13.08
CA LEU A 14 22.39 7.76 13.49
C LEU A 14 21.86 7.61 14.92
N ALA A 15 22.18 8.54 15.83
CA ALA A 15 21.69 8.53 17.21
C ALA A 15 20.17 8.77 17.31
N THR A 16 19.60 9.59 16.42
CA THR A 16 18.14 9.85 16.39
C THR A 16 17.33 8.77 15.68
N SER A 17 18.00 7.82 15.02
CA SER A 17 17.38 6.69 14.30
C SER A 17 16.88 5.57 15.23
N SER A 18 17.08 5.74 16.54
CA SER A 18 16.85 4.71 17.57
C SER A 18 15.37 4.63 17.95
N GLY A 19 14.54 4.07 17.07
CA GLY A 19 13.31 3.43 17.51
C GLY A 19 12.04 3.89 16.82
N ALA A 20 11.75 3.28 15.67
CA ALA A 20 10.37 3.03 15.26
C ALA A 20 9.74 1.90 16.11
N PHE A 21 9.96 1.92 17.44
CA PHE A 21 9.22 1.04 18.34
C PHE A 21 7.79 1.55 18.37
N ALA A 22 6.82 0.65 18.27
CA ALA A 22 5.43 0.98 18.55
C ALA A 22 5.37 1.55 19.98
N GLN A 23 5.36 2.88 20.10
CA GLN A 23 5.31 3.54 21.39
C GLN A 23 3.98 3.18 22.02
N ALA A 24 4.03 2.33 23.05
CA ALA A 24 2.84 1.89 23.76
C ALA A 24 2.17 3.12 24.38
N LYS A 25 0.99 3.48 23.87
CA LYS A 25 0.20 4.57 24.43
C LYS A 25 -0.42 4.11 25.74
N THR A 26 -0.44 5.00 26.72
CA THR A 26 -1.21 4.75 27.94
C THR A 26 -2.70 4.88 27.64
N ARG A 27 -3.57 4.27 28.46
CA ARG A 27 -5.03 4.39 28.28
C ARG A 27 -5.50 5.85 28.26
N ALA A 28 -4.91 6.69 29.11
CA ALA A 28 -5.22 8.12 29.16
C ALA A 28 -4.93 8.85 27.84
N GLN A 29 -3.79 8.53 27.20
CA GLN A 29 -3.42 9.11 25.90
C GLN A 29 -4.38 8.65 24.80
N VAL A 30 -4.77 7.37 24.80
CA VAL A 30 -5.75 6.84 23.83
C VAL A 30 -7.09 7.57 23.96
N TYR A 31 -7.58 7.80 25.19
CA TYR A 31 -8.83 8.54 25.37
C TYR A 31 -8.76 9.97 24.82
N GLN A 32 -7.67 10.67 25.09
CA GLN A 32 -7.47 12.02 24.59
C GLN A 32 -7.47 12.07 23.06
N GLU A 33 -6.78 11.14 22.42
CA GLU A 33 -6.74 11.04 20.96
C GLU A 33 -8.09 10.68 20.34
N LEU A 34 -8.88 9.82 20.99
CA LEU A 34 -10.24 9.51 20.52
C LEU A 34 -11.16 10.74 20.60
N ILE A 35 -11.05 11.54 21.66
CA ILE A 35 -11.79 12.80 21.80
C ILE A 35 -11.39 13.78 20.69
N GLU A 36 -10.08 13.94 20.46
CA GLU A 36 -9.57 14.82 19.40
C GLU A 36 -9.99 14.33 18.02
N ALA A 37 -9.90 13.03 17.74
CA ALA A 37 -10.37 12.45 16.49
C ALA A 37 -11.86 12.70 16.27
N GLN A 38 -12.68 12.53 17.31
CA GLN A 38 -14.11 12.81 17.25
C GLN A 38 -14.40 14.31 16.99
N GLN A 39 -13.71 15.22 17.69
CA GLN A 39 -13.85 16.66 17.47
C GLN A 39 -13.45 17.10 16.06
N ASN A 40 -12.44 16.43 15.48
CA ASN A 40 -11.98 16.66 14.12
C ASN A 40 -12.83 15.95 13.06
N GLY A 41 -13.89 15.22 13.46
CA GLY A 41 -14.73 14.45 12.55
C GLY A 41 -14.00 13.29 11.86
N LEU A 42 -12.90 12.81 12.44
CA LEU A 42 -12.08 11.71 11.93
C LEU A 42 -12.62 10.32 12.32
N ASP A 43 -13.79 10.26 12.94
CA ASP A 43 -14.51 9.02 13.25
C ASP A 43 -15.18 8.44 12.00
N TYR A 44 -14.39 8.22 10.94
CA TYR A 44 -14.85 7.64 9.68
C TYR A 44 -14.93 6.11 9.78
N VAL A 45 -15.83 5.62 10.63
CA VAL A 45 -16.25 4.21 10.62
C VAL A 45 -17.49 4.12 9.74
N THR A 46 -17.31 3.85 8.45
CA THR A 46 -18.42 3.52 7.55
C THR A 46 -18.75 2.04 7.69
N ASP A 47 -19.93 1.59 7.27
CA ASP A 47 -20.31 0.16 7.31
C ASP A 47 -19.39 -0.75 6.46
N THR A 48 -18.44 -0.17 5.73
CA THR A 48 -17.34 -0.86 5.01
C THR A 48 -16.03 -0.92 5.80
N SER A 49 -15.96 -0.28 6.97
CA SER A 49 -14.78 -0.18 7.81
C SER A 49 -14.60 -1.44 8.64
N TYR A 50 -14.03 -2.43 7.98
CA TYR A 50 -13.48 -3.67 8.53
C TYR A 50 -14.48 -4.64 9.22
N PRO A 51 -14.44 -5.94 8.87
CA PRO A 51 -13.64 -6.52 7.80
C PRO A 51 -14.11 -6.00 6.44
N GLU A 52 -13.18 -5.83 5.48
CA GLU A 52 -13.49 -5.39 4.11
C GLU A 52 -14.59 -6.23 3.44
N VAL A 53 -14.73 -7.46 3.92
CA VAL A 53 -15.75 -8.42 3.52
C VAL A 53 -16.32 -9.09 4.75
N ASN A 54 -17.65 -9.16 4.81
CA ASN A 54 -18.33 -9.96 5.83
C ASN A 54 -17.82 -11.41 5.75
N PRO A 55 -17.46 -12.04 6.90
CA PRO A 55 -16.87 -13.38 6.93
C PRO A 55 -17.66 -14.46 6.17
N ILE A 56 -18.98 -14.32 6.09
CA ILE A 56 -19.85 -15.26 5.35
C ILE A 56 -19.49 -15.30 3.86
N PHE A 57 -19.07 -14.18 3.28
CA PHE A 57 -18.74 -14.08 1.85
C PHE A 57 -17.25 -14.24 1.55
N ALA A 58 -16.40 -14.45 2.57
CA ALA A 58 -14.95 -14.50 2.41
C ALA A 58 -14.52 -15.54 1.35
N GLN A 59 -15.16 -16.71 1.33
CA GLN A 59 -14.83 -17.76 0.37
C GLN A 59 -15.18 -17.37 -1.07
N GLN A 60 -16.36 -16.79 -1.29
CA GLN A 60 -16.81 -16.37 -2.62
C GLN A 60 -15.92 -15.26 -3.17
N VAL A 61 -15.54 -14.30 -2.34
CA VAL A 61 -14.64 -13.21 -2.75
C VAL A 61 -13.24 -13.75 -3.08
N ARG A 62 -12.72 -14.73 -2.34
CA ARG A 62 -11.45 -15.39 -2.68
C ARG A 62 -11.50 -16.05 -4.06
N GLN A 63 -12.56 -16.81 -4.35
CA GLN A 63 -12.72 -17.47 -5.65
C GLN A 63 -12.82 -16.47 -6.79
N HIS A 64 -13.60 -15.40 -6.60
CA HIS A 64 -13.74 -14.36 -7.62
C HIS A 64 -12.41 -13.64 -7.90
N LYS A 65 -11.65 -13.28 -6.86
CA LYS A 65 -10.31 -12.69 -7.00
C LYS A 65 -9.34 -13.61 -7.77
N GLN A 66 -9.40 -14.92 -7.53
CA GLN A 66 -8.58 -15.90 -8.26
C GLN A 66 -8.96 -15.99 -9.74
N ALA A 67 -10.27 -15.99 -10.05
CA ALA A 67 -10.74 -16.02 -11.44
C ALA A 67 -10.28 -14.78 -12.23
N LEU A 68 -10.42 -13.58 -11.63
CA LEU A 68 -9.96 -12.33 -12.24
C LEU A 68 -8.44 -12.31 -12.45
N ALA A 69 -7.67 -12.84 -11.50
CA ALA A 69 -6.22 -12.95 -11.65
C ALA A 69 -5.82 -13.90 -12.78
N ALA A 70 -6.52 -15.02 -12.95
CA ALA A 70 -6.29 -15.96 -14.04
C ALA A 70 -6.66 -15.36 -15.41
N GLU A 71 -7.74 -14.59 -15.48
CA GLU A 71 -8.15 -13.87 -16.69
C GLU A 71 -7.14 -12.78 -17.08
N ALA A 72 -6.66 -11.99 -16.11
CA ALA A 72 -5.62 -11.00 -16.32
C ALA A 72 -4.31 -11.64 -16.81
N ALA A 73 -3.93 -12.80 -16.26
CA ALA A 73 -2.75 -13.54 -16.71
C ALA A 73 -2.88 -14.04 -18.16
N ARG A 74 -4.07 -14.51 -18.56
CA ARG A 74 -4.36 -14.92 -19.95
C ARG A 74 -4.34 -13.73 -20.92
N ALA A 75 -4.91 -12.60 -20.52
CA ALA A 75 -4.89 -11.38 -21.32
C ALA A 75 -3.44 -10.89 -21.54
N ALA A 76 -2.59 -10.97 -20.52
CA ALA A 76 -1.16 -10.63 -20.63
C ALA A 76 -0.40 -11.57 -21.58
N ASP A 77 -0.73 -12.86 -21.61
CA ASP A 77 -0.14 -13.86 -22.52
C ASP A 77 -0.50 -13.58 -23.99
N THR A 78 -1.75 -13.15 -24.25
CA THR A 78 -2.19 -12.79 -25.61
C THR A 78 -1.62 -11.47 -26.14
N GLY A 79 -1.05 -10.62 -25.28
CA GLY A 79 -0.44 -9.34 -25.66
C GLY A 79 0.95 -9.44 -26.30
N GLY A 80 1.56 -10.63 -26.32
CA GLY A 80 2.90 -10.88 -26.88
C GLY A 80 2.96 -11.26 -28.35
N VAL A 81 1.82 -11.51 -29.01
CA VAL A 81 1.76 -12.05 -30.39
C VAL A 81 1.18 -11.06 -31.40
N ALA A 82 1.60 -9.79 -31.33
CA ALA A 82 1.38 -8.82 -32.41
C ALA A 82 2.69 -8.16 -32.87
N SER A 83 3.81 -8.90 -32.78
CA SER A 83 5.07 -8.57 -33.46
C SER A 83 5.29 -9.60 -34.56
N GLY A 84 4.65 -9.36 -35.70
CA GLY A 84 4.72 -10.22 -36.89
C GLY A 84 4.62 -9.35 -38.14
N THR A 85 5.78 -9.02 -38.66
CA THR A 85 6.07 -8.30 -39.90
C THR A 85 5.35 -8.87 -41.14
N VAL A 86 4.71 -7.99 -41.91
CA VAL A 86 4.60 -8.02 -43.38
C VAL A 86 4.44 -6.56 -43.81
N GLU A 87 5.53 -5.83 -44.02
CA GLU A 87 6.28 -5.75 -45.29
C GLU A 87 5.44 -5.10 -46.41
N SER A 88 5.65 -3.79 -46.54
CA SER A 88 5.71 -3.01 -47.78
C SER A 88 5.19 -3.68 -49.07
N GLY A 89 4.09 -3.15 -49.62
CA GLY A 89 3.66 -3.45 -51.00
C GLY A 89 2.84 -2.31 -51.59
N SER A 90 3.49 -1.55 -52.48
CA SER A 90 2.99 -0.39 -53.22
C SER A 90 2.02 -0.75 -54.37
N ALA A 91 1.28 0.26 -54.88
CA ALA A 91 0.46 0.31 -56.11
C ALA A 91 -0.88 -0.48 -56.09
N ASN A 92 -2.03 0.08 -56.45
CA ASN A 92 -2.38 1.03 -57.52
C ASN A 92 -3.46 2.02 -57.08
#